data_AF-A0A1Y2I871-F1
#
_entry.id   AF-A0A1Y2I871-F1
#
_cell.length_a   1.000
_cell.length_b   1.000
_cell.length_c   1.000
_cell.angle_alpha   90.00
_cell.angle_beta   90.00
_cell.angle_gamma   90.00
#
_symmetry.space_group_name_H-M   'P 1'
#
loop_
_entity.id
_entity.type
_entity.pdbx_description
1 polymer ?
#
loop_
_entity_poly.entity_id
_entity_poly.type
_entity_poly.pdbx_seq_one_letter_code
_entity_poly.pdbx_strand_id
1 'polypeptide(L)'
;PSHEGIEWNELVDRDAKEAADLPLERDECSLAHARHLLSVQMKADWREEYRRSPTYAGRHFLRLRAFDPPNHVSSPALKEFGHSRTAMARYCRAILDHAPLGSFRRRFFPHEPVDCSTCGVLQDREHVLLKCSRYRRWWELQGEFEFLQRINAYSDLAAFIRE
;
A
#
# COMPACT_ATOMS: atom_id res chain seq x y z
N PRO A 1 -17.67 -6.80 -12.74
CA PRO A 1 -18.48 -5.62 -12.37
C PRO A 1 -19.96 -5.94 -12.61
N SER A 2 -20.87 -5.53 -11.73
CA SER A 2 -22.30 -5.92 -11.81
C SER A 2 -23.08 -5.32 -12.99
N HIS A 3 -22.39 -4.76 -13.98
CA HIS A 3 -22.94 -3.92 -15.06
C HIS A 3 -22.32 -4.20 -16.43
N GLU A 4 -21.31 -5.08 -16.51
CA GLU A 4 -20.60 -5.43 -17.74
C GLU A 4 -21.40 -6.49 -18.52
N GLY A 5 -21.62 -6.28 -19.82
CA GLY A 5 -22.37 -7.21 -20.69
C GLY A 5 -23.90 -7.03 -20.71
N ILE A 6 -24.42 -5.94 -20.13
CA ILE A 6 -25.82 -5.55 -20.27
C ILE A 6 -25.94 -4.60 -21.47
N GLU A 7 -26.58 -5.04 -22.54
CA GLU A 7 -26.64 -4.35 -23.84
C GLU A 7 -26.94 -2.85 -23.72
N TRP A 8 -27.97 -2.48 -22.95
CA TRP A 8 -28.36 -1.08 -22.77
C TRP A 8 -27.34 -0.24 -21.99
N ASN A 9 -26.63 -0.83 -21.04
CA ASN A 9 -25.58 -0.12 -20.30
C ASN A 9 -24.36 0.12 -21.20
N GLU A 10 -23.98 -0.87 -21.99
CA GLU A 10 -22.88 -0.73 -22.96
C GLU A 10 -23.21 0.32 -24.03
N LEU A 11 -24.48 0.38 -24.43
CA LEU A 11 -24.98 1.39 -25.37
C LEU A 11 -24.89 2.80 -24.77
N VAL A 12 -25.38 2.98 -23.54
CA VAL A 12 -25.29 4.26 -22.81
C VAL A 12 -23.84 4.66 -22.54
N ASP A 13 -22.97 3.72 -22.17
CA ASP A 13 -21.55 4.00 -21.94
C ASP A 13 -20.83 4.41 -23.23
N ARG A 14 -21.18 3.80 -24.37
CA ARG A 14 -20.66 4.22 -25.68
C ARG A 14 -21.15 5.62 -26.02
N ASP A 15 -22.44 5.88 -25.91
CA ASP A 15 -23.03 7.17 -26.23
C ASP A 15 -22.46 8.28 -25.32
N ALA A 16 -22.21 7.97 -24.05
CA ALA A 16 -21.56 8.90 -23.11
C ALA A 16 -20.09 9.19 -23.47
N LYS A 17 -19.35 8.19 -23.97
CA LYS A 17 -17.97 8.37 -24.47
C LYS A 17 -17.95 9.20 -25.76
N GLU A 18 -18.82 8.88 -26.71
CA GLU A 18 -18.95 9.66 -27.96
C GLU A 18 -19.35 11.11 -27.68
N ALA A 19 -20.29 11.34 -26.77
CA ALA A 19 -20.68 12.68 -26.35
C ALA A 19 -19.56 13.44 -25.63
N ALA A 20 -18.64 12.75 -24.96
CA ALA A 20 -17.48 13.37 -24.32
C ALA A 20 -16.44 13.89 -25.34
N ASP A 21 -16.44 13.34 -26.56
CA ASP A 21 -15.54 13.75 -27.65
C ASP A 21 -16.14 14.87 -28.53
N LEU A 22 -17.42 15.22 -28.34
CA LEU A 22 -18.05 16.31 -29.08
C LEU A 22 -17.51 17.68 -28.63
N PRO A 23 -17.22 18.60 -29.57
CA PRO A 23 -16.81 19.95 -29.23
C PRO A 23 -17.95 20.69 -28.53
N LEU A 24 -17.74 21.06 -27.26
CA LEU A 24 -18.66 21.92 -26.52
C LEU A 24 -18.46 23.37 -26.97
N GLU A 25 -19.44 23.95 -27.67
CA GLU A 25 -19.46 25.38 -28.07
C GLU A 25 -19.77 26.35 -26.90
N ARG A 26 -19.71 25.91 -25.65
CA ARG A 26 -20.02 26.76 -24.48
C ARG A 26 -19.00 26.59 -23.36
N ASP A 27 -18.67 27.71 -22.73
CA ASP A 27 -17.87 27.82 -21.50
C ASP A 27 -18.59 27.25 -20.25
N GLU A 28 -19.69 26.51 -20.46
CA GLU A 28 -20.56 25.95 -19.43
C GLU A 28 -20.29 24.46 -19.27
N CYS A 29 -19.40 24.10 -18.33
CA CYS A 29 -19.24 22.71 -17.95
C CYS A 29 -20.36 22.30 -16.96
N SER A 30 -20.86 21.07 -17.07
CA SER A 30 -21.78 20.55 -16.04
C SER A 30 -21.05 20.44 -14.70
N LEU A 31 -21.76 20.63 -13.58
CA LEU A 31 -21.18 20.46 -12.24
C LEU A 31 -20.54 19.08 -12.05
N ALA A 32 -21.11 18.04 -12.67
CA ALA A 32 -20.56 16.70 -12.65
C ALA A 32 -19.21 16.62 -13.40
N HIS A 33 -19.12 17.24 -14.58
CA HIS A 33 -17.89 17.29 -15.35
C HIS A 33 -16.79 18.10 -14.62
N ALA A 34 -17.12 19.27 -14.07
CA ALA A 34 -16.20 20.05 -13.23
C ALA A 34 -15.66 19.23 -12.05
N ARG A 35 -16.53 18.51 -11.32
CA ARG A 35 -16.12 17.65 -10.19
C ARG A 35 -15.23 16.50 -10.64
N HIS A 36 -15.51 15.92 -11.80
CA HIS A 36 -14.68 14.87 -12.38
C HIS A 36 -13.27 15.40 -12.69
N LEU A 37 -13.17 16.50 -13.42
CA LEU A 37 -11.89 17.14 -13.74
C LEU A 37 -11.09 17.49 -12.49
N LEU A 38 -11.75 18.09 -11.49
CA LEU A 38 -11.10 18.40 -10.21
C LEU A 38 -10.60 17.13 -9.51
N SER A 39 -11.39 16.06 -9.49
CA SER A 39 -10.99 14.79 -8.89
C SER A 39 -9.80 14.15 -9.62
N VAL A 40 -9.74 14.27 -10.94
CA VAL A 40 -8.60 13.82 -11.75
C VAL A 40 -7.36 14.62 -11.40
N GLN A 41 -7.46 15.96 -11.36
CA GLN A 41 -6.34 16.84 -11.01
C GLN A 41 -5.82 16.56 -9.60
N MET A 42 -6.72 16.50 -8.60
CA MET A 42 -6.33 16.22 -7.20
C MET A 42 -5.62 14.87 -7.07
N LYS A 43 -6.04 13.84 -7.81
CA LYS A 43 -5.35 12.54 -7.82
C LYS A 43 -3.97 12.63 -8.47
N ALA A 44 -3.82 13.41 -9.55
CA ALA A 44 -2.54 13.62 -10.20
C ALA A 44 -1.56 14.35 -9.25
N ASP A 45 -2.01 15.44 -8.62
CA ASP A 45 -1.23 16.23 -7.67
C ASP A 45 -0.81 15.38 -6.47
N TRP A 46 -1.73 14.61 -5.90
CA TRP A 46 -1.42 13.71 -4.78
C TRP A 46 -0.37 12.66 -5.15
N ARG A 47 -0.48 12.05 -6.33
CA ARG A 47 0.49 11.06 -6.81
C ARG A 47 1.86 11.68 -7.06
N GLU A 48 1.90 12.92 -7.55
CA GLU A 48 3.15 13.65 -7.73
C GLU A 48 3.80 13.98 -6.39
N GLU A 49 3.05 14.51 -5.42
CA GLU A 49 3.56 14.79 -4.08
C GLU A 49 4.07 13.52 -3.38
N TYR A 50 3.31 12.43 -3.46
CA TYR A 50 3.71 11.13 -2.94
C TYR A 50 5.03 10.64 -3.53
N ARG A 51 5.25 10.80 -4.84
CA ARG A 51 6.47 10.38 -5.54
C ARG A 51 7.66 11.28 -5.21
N ARG A 52 7.46 12.60 -5.17
CA ARG A 52 8.53 13.59 -4.98
C ARG A 52 9.00 13.71 -3.53
N SER A 53 8.13 13.45 -2.55
CA SER A 53 8.39 13.73 -1.14
C SER A 53 8.45 12.45 -0.30
N PRO A 54 9.67 11.94 -0.01
CA PRO A 54 9.83 10.80 0.88
C PRO A 54 9.29 11.04 2.28
N THR A 55 9.25 12.29 2.76
CA THR A 55 8.68 12.63 4.07
C THR A 55 7.16 12.57 4.06
N TYR A 56 6.51 12.98 2.96
CA TYR A 56 5.07 12.87 2.78
C TYR A 56 4.61 11.40 2.71
N ALA A 57 5.34 10.58 1.96
CA ALA A 57 5.04 9.14 1.84
C ALA A 57 5.32 8.32 3.12
N GLY A 58 5.93 8.92 4.14
CA GLY A 58 6.33 8.26 5.37
C GLY A 58 7.75 7.69 5.30
N ARG A 59 8.59 8.05 6.28
CA ARG A 59 10.03 7.70 6.30
C ARG A 59 10.29 6.23 6.62
N HIS A 60 9.46 5.63 7.46
CA HIS A 60 9.65 4.25 7.95
C HIS A 60 8.71 3.25 7.27
N PHE A 61 7.93 3.70 6.28
CA PHE A 61 6.93 2.86 5.64
C PHE A 61 7.60 1.85 4.71
N LEU A 62 7.17 0.59 4.78
CA LEU A 62 7.57 -0.43 3.82
C LEU A 62 6.87 -0.15 2.47
N ARG A 63 7.59 0.44 1.51
CA ARG A 63 7.03 0.91 0.24
C ARG A 63 6.93 -0.20 -0.80
N LEU A 64 5.90 -1.02 -0.68
CA LEU A 64 5.61 -2.11 -1.61
C LEU A 64 5.01 -1.57 -2.91
N ARG A 65 5.57 -1.97 -4.06
CA ARG A 65 5.09 -1.58 -5.41
C ARG A 65 3.61 -1.89 -5.66
N ALA A 66 3.03 -2.85 -4.94
CA ALA A 66 1.61 -3.18 -5.03
C ALA A 66 0.68 -2.00 -4.66
N PHE A 67 1.21 -0.94 -4.03
CA PHE A 67 0.46 0.26 -3.65
C PHE A 67 0.82 1.48 -4.49
N ASP A 68 1.61 1.30 -5.56
CA ASP A 68 1.96 2.36 -6.50
C ASP A 68 1.12 2.26 -7.78
N PRO A 69 0.46 3.36 -8.22
CA PRO A 69 0.33 4.63 -7.52
C PRO A 69 -0.63 4.53 -6.32
N PRO A 70 -0.54 5.46 -5.34
CA PRO A 70 -1.44 5.47 -4.19
C PRO A 70 -2.91 5.57 -4.61
N ASN A 71 -3.76 4.85 -3.87
CA ASN A 71 -5.19 4.73 -4.14
C ASN A 71 -5.99 4.63 -2.84
N HIS A 72 -7.13 5.31 -2.78
CA HIS A 72 -8.01 5.33 -1.61
C HIS A 72 -9.24 4.41 -1.74
N VAL A 73 -9.55 3.89 -2.94
CA VAL A 73 -10.81 3.16 -3.19
C VAL A 73 -10.65 1.64 -3.15
N SER A 74 -9.50 1.11 -3.60
CA SER A 74 -9.29 -0.33 -3.77
C SER A 74 -7.90 -0.76 -3.32
N SER A 75 -7.65 -0.69 -2.02
CA SER A 75 -6.39 -1.13 -1.42
C SER A 75 -6.25 -2.66 -1.46
N PRO A 76 -5.16 -3.22 -2.03
CA PRO A 76 -4.85 -4.64 -1.93
C PRO A 76 -4.87 -5.16 -0.49
N ALA A 77 -4.35 -4.37 0.45
CA ALA A 77 -4.32 -4.72 1.87
C ALA A 77 -5.71 -4.93 2.48
N LEU A 78 -6.69 -4.12 2.09
CA LEU A 78 -8.07 -4.27 2.57
C LEU A 78 -8.70 -5.56 2.03
N LYS A 79 -8.44 -5.90 0.77
CA LYS A 79 -8.91 -7.17 0.19
C LYS A 79 -8.29 -8.38 0.87
N GLU A 80 -6.98 -8.30 1.16
CA GLU A 80 -6.22 -9.43 1.71
C GLU A 80 -6.45 -9.64 3.21
N PHE A 81 -6.47 -8.56 4.00
CA PHE A 81 -6.48 -8.63 5.46
C PHE A 81 -7.74 -8.06 6.11
N GLY A 82 -8.63 -7.39 5.35
CA GLY A 82 -9.80 -6.68 5.89
C GLY A 82 -10.80 -7.57 6.63
N HIS A 83 -10.76 -8.88 6.36
CA HIS A 83 -11.61 -9.87 7.02
C HIS A 83 -11.08 -10.32 8.40
N SER A 84 -9.86 -9.93 8.79
CA SER A 84 -9.25 -10.32 10.08
C SER A 84 -8.59 -9.12 10.77
N ARG A 85 -9.16 -8.72 11.92
CA ARG A 85 -8.58 -7.67 12.77
C ARG A 85 -7.13 -7.96 13.16
N THR A 86 -6.82 -9.22 13.47
CA THR A 86 -5.47 -9.65 13.87
C THR A 86 -4.49 -9.55 12.70
N ALA A 87 -4.87 -10.06 11.52
CA ALA A 87 -4.00 -10.00 10.34
C ALA A 87 -3.79 -8.56 9.88
N MET A 88 -4.84 -7.74 9.87
CA MET A 88 -4.74 -6.31 9.55
C MET A 88 -3.84 -5.57 10.55
N ALA A 89 -3.97 -5.83 11.85
CA ALA A 89 -3.13 -5.21 12.86
C ALA A 89 -1.65 -5.59 12.68
N ARG A 90 -1.34 -6.87 12.39
CA ARG A 90 0.02 -7.34 12.08
C ARG A 90 0.56 -6.67 10.81
N TYR A 91 -0.25 -6.60 9.76
CA TYR A 91 0.10 -5.93 8.51
C TYR A 91 0.42 -4.44 8.74
N CYS A 92 -0.48 -3.69 9.39
CA CYS A 92 -0.25 -2.28 9.70
C CYS A 92 1.03 -2.08 10.52
N ARG A 93 1.27 -2.92 11.54
CA ARG A 93 2.49 -2.86 12.35
C ARG A 93 3.75 -3.10 11.52
N ALA A 94 3.72 -4.05 10.57
CA ALA A 94 4.85 -4.32 9.68
C ALA A 94 5.09 -3.14 8.71
N ILE A 95 4.05 -2.65 8.03
CA ILE A 95 4.17 -1.54 7.08
C ILE A 95 4.64 -0.26 7.76
N LEU A 96 4.08 0.08 8.93
CA LEU A 96 4.33 1.35 9.61
C LEU A 96 5.61 1.35 10.48
N ASP A 97 6.33 0.22 10.56
CA ASP A 97 7.45 0.03 11.49
C ASP A 97 7.06 0.25 12.97
N HIS A 98 5.84 -0.17 13.31
CA HIS A 98 5.21 0.03 14.63
C HIS A 98 4.89 -1.29 15.34
N ALA A 99 5.53 -2.37 14.93
CA ALA A 99 5.46 -3.63 15.66
C ALA A 99 6.16 -3.49 17.02
N PRO A 100 5.68 -4.18 18.07
CA PRO A 100 6.28 -4.17 19.41
C PRO A 100 7.56 -5.01 19.45
N LEU A 101 8.50 -4.68 18.56
CA LEU A 101 9.82 -5.28 18.42
C LEU A 101 10.83 -4.53 19.29
N GLY A 102 12.05 -5.04 19.37
CA GLY A 102 13.15 -4.42 20.09
C GLY A 102 13.44 -2.98 19.67
N SER A 103 13.39 -2.66 18.38
CA SER A 103 13.56 -1.28 17.89
C SER A 103 12.54 -0.30 18.47
N PHE A 104 11.29 -0.74 18.63
CA PHE A 104 10.20 0.01 19.24
C PHE A 104 10.38 0.09 20.77
N ARG A 105 10.65 -1.03 21.44
CA ARG A 105 10.88 -1.07 22.89
C ARG A 105 12.07 -0.21 23.31
N ARG A 106 13.16 -0.21 22.55
CA ARG A 106 14.31 0.68 22.81
C ARG A 106 13.91 2.17 22.91
N ARG A 107 12.85 2.59 22.22
CA ARG A 107 12.36 3.97 22.23
C ARG A 107 11.33 4.24 23.33
N PHE A 108 10.42 3.28 23.59
CA PHE A 108 9.23 3.52 24.40
C PHE A 108 9.16 2.68 25.70
N PHE A 109 9.94 1.60 25.77
CA PHE A 109 9.97 0.62 26.86
C PHE A 109 11.43 0.18 27.12
N PRO A 110 12.34 1.09 27.53
CA PRO A 110 13.78 0.83 27.57
C PRO A 110 14.21 -0.25 28.57
N HIS A 111 13.32 -0.64 29.48
CA HIS A 111 13.55 -1.73 30.44
C HIS A 111 13.17 -3.11 29.89
N GLU A 112 12.50 -3.19 28.75
CA GLU A 112 12.15 -4.47 28.13
C GLU A 112 13.29 -5.00 27.24
N PRO A 113 13.39 -6.33 27.07
CA PRO A 113 14.35 -6.92 26.15
C PRO A 113 14.18 -6.40 24.72
N VAL A 114 15.30 -5.96 24.13
CA VAL A 114 15.37 -5.43 22.75
C VAL A 114 15.96 -6.42 21.74
N ASP A 115 16.68 -7.42 22.22
CA ASP A 115 17.33 -8.38 21.34
C ASP A 115 16.41 -9.55 21.00
N CYS A 116 16.56 -10.08 19.78
CA CYS A 116 15.91 -11.31 19.37
C CYS A 116 16.44 -12.47 20.23
N SER A 117 15.55 -13.17 20.92
CA SER A 117 15.91 -14.31 21.79
C SER A 117 16.56 -15.48 21.05
N THR A 118 16.44 -15.56 19.72
CA THR A 118 17.06 -16.61 18.89
C THR A 118 18.39 -16.18 18.30
N CYS A 119 18.56 -14.89 17.98
CA CYS A 119 19.71 -14.42 17.22
C CYS A 119 20.67 -13.51 18.01
N GLY A 120 20.27 -13.01 19.19
CA GLY A 120 21.10 -12.15 20.04
C GLY A 120 21.41 -10.76 19.46
N VAL A 121 20.69 -10.34 18.42
CA VAL A 121 20.81 -9.02 17.78
C VAL A 121 19.53 -8.22 17.99
N LEU A 122 19.61 -6.89 17.83
CA LEU A 122 18.44 -6.01 17.91
C LEU A 122 17.29 -6.57 17.05
N GLN A 123 16.14 -6.76 17.67
CA GLN A 123 14.94 -7.18 16.95
C GLN A 123 14.29 -5.96 16.29
N ASP A 124 14.56 -5.74 15.01
CA ASP A 124 13.86 -4.76 14.18
C ASP A 124 13.08 -5.46 13.05
N ARG A 125 12.35 -4.68 12.24
CA ARG A 125 11.55 -5.21 11.13
C ARG A 125 12.41 -5.97 10.12
N GLU A 126 13.54 -5.40 9.73
CA GLU A 126 14.44 -5.99 8.75
C GLU A 126 14.97 -7.34 9.24
N HIS A 127 15.38 -7.41 10.52
CA HIS A 127 15.79 -8.64 11.15
C HIS A 127 14.67 -9.69 11.12
N VAL A 128 13.48 -9.34 11.59
CA VAL A 128 12.35 -10.29 11.67
C VAL A 128 11.95 -10.81 10.29
N LEU A 129 11.89 -9.94 9.28
CA LEU A 129 11.47 -10.33 7.93
C LEU A 129 12.55 -11.09 7.17
N LEU A 130 13.82 -10.71 7.28
CA LEU A 130 14.86 -11.13 6.34
C LEU A 130 15.95 -12.02 6.96
N LYS A 131 16.30 -11.78 8.23
CA LYS A 131 17.54 -12.32 8.83
C LYS A 131 17.31 -13.32 9.98
N CYS A 132 16.14 -13.28 10.62
CA CYS A 132 15.87 -14.04 11.83
C CYS A 132 15.80 -15.55 11.53
N SER A 133 16.62 -16.35 12.21
CA SER A 133 16.64 -17.81 12.05
C SER A 133 15.33 -18.48 12.46
N ARG A 134 14.57 -17.87 13.36
CA ARG A 134 13.24 -18.34 13.79
C ARG A 134 12.19 -18.21 12.69
N TYR A 135 12.26 -17.14 11.91
CA TYR A 135 11.25 -16.78 10.92
C TYR A 135 11.74 -16.99 9.48
N ARG A 136 12.93 -17.60 9.31
CA ARG A 136 13.70 -17.77 8.07
C ARG A 136 12.82 -18.04 6.84
N ARG A 137 12.66 -17.01 6.01
CA ARG A 137 11.95 -17.11 4.72
C ARG A 137 12.76 -16.63 3.53
N TRP A 138 13.55 -15.56 3.69
CA TRP A 138 14.25 -14.91 2.57
C TRP A 138 15.70 -14.55 2.90
N TRP A 139 16.51 -15.54 3.30
CA TRP A 139 17.90 -15.35 3.73
C TRP A 139 18.84 -14.79 2.64
N GLU A 140 18.43 -14.87 1.37
CA GLU A 140 19.25 -14.43 0.24
C GLU A 140 19.33 -12.90 0.18
N LEU A 141 18.37 -12.23 0.81
CA LEU A 141 18.24 -10.79 0.78
C LEU A 141 19.13 -10.15 1.84
N GLN A 142 19.96 -9.21 1.41
CA GLN A 142 20.88 -8.47 2.25
C GLN A 142 20.18 -7.35 3.04
N GLY A 143 19.00 -6.92 2.59
CA GLY A 143 18.20 -5.93 3.31
C GLY A 143 16.84 -5.59 2.67
N GLU A 144 16.15 -4.64 3.30
CA GLU A 144 14.77 -4.25 2.94
C GLU A 144 14.65 -3.76 1.49
N PHE A 145 15.68 -3.08 0.97
CA PHE A 145 15.69 -2.60 -0.41
C PHE A 145 15.56 -3.74 -1.44
N GLU A 146 16.33 -4.82 -1.27
CA GLU A 146 16.28 -5.97 -2.18
C GLU A 146 14.93 -6.70 -2.07
N PHE A 147 14.38 -6.78 -0.86
CA PHE A 147 13.03 -7.31 -0.65
C PHE A 147 11.99 -6.51 -1.45
N LEU A 148 12.03 -5.19 -1.38
CA LEU A 148 11.09 -4.29 -2.08
C LEU A 148 11.22 -4.36 -3.61
N GLN A 149 12.35 -4.81 -4.14
CA GLN A 149 12.55 -5.00 -5.58
C GLN A 149 11.96 -6.31 -6.11
N ARG A 150 11.60 -7.26 -5.24
CA ARG A 150 11.00 -8.54 -5.67
C ARG A 150 9.64 -8.31 -6.31
N ILE A 151 9.39 -9.04 -7.40
CA ILE A 151 8.09 -9.06 -8.10
C ILE A 151 6.97 -9.46 -7.12
N ASN A 152 7.26 -10.41 -6.23
CA ASN A 152 6.31 -11.00 -5.31
C ASN A 152 6.40 -10.43 -3.88
N ALA A 153 7.05 -9.28 -3.67
CA ALA A 153 7.27 -8.73 -2.33
C ALA A 153 5.98 -8.60 -1.49
N TYR A 154 4.88 -8.19 -2.12
CA TYR A 154 3.60 -8.07 -1.43
C TYR A 154 3.01 -9.43 -1.02
N SER A 155 2.97 -10.41 -1.93
CA SER A 155 2.47 -11.75 -1.62
C SER A 155 3.34 -12.48 -0.60
N ASP A 156 4.66 -12.29 -0.69
CA ASP A 156 5.66 -12.80 0.24
C ASP A 156 5.39 -12.26 1.65
N LEU A 157 5.25 -10.93 1.80
CA LEU A 157 4.86 -10.32 3.07
C LEU A 157 3.50 -10.83 3.56
N ALA A 158 2.51 -10.93 2.67
CA ALA A 158 1.17 -11.34 3.04
C ALA A 158 1.14 -12.78 3.59
N ALA A 159 1.91 -13.69 2.98
CA ALA A 159 2.09 -15.04 3.50
C ALA A 159 2.73 -15.04 4.88
N PHE A 160 3.79 -14.24 5.08
CA PHE A 160 4.42 -14.10 6.40
C PHE A 160 3.47 -13.59 7.49
N ILE A 161 2.60 -12.62 7.18
CA ILE A 161 1.67 -12.02 8.16
C ILE A 161 0.57 -12.99 8.61
N ARG A 162 0.17 -13.93 7.73
CA ARG A 162 -0.92 -14.88 7.99
C ARG A 162 -0.55 -16.02 8.93
N GLU A 163 0.73 -16.35 9.02
CA GLU A 163 1.26 -17.40 9.90
C GLU A 163 1.37 -16.95 11.36
#